data_AF-A0AAU0NM95-F1
#
_entry.id   AF-A0AAU0NM95-F1
#
_cell.length_a   1.000
_cell.length_b   1.000
_cell.length_c   1.000
_cell.angle_alpha   90.00
_cell.angle_beta   90.00
_cell.angle_gamma   90.00
#
_symmetry.space_group_name_H-M   'P 1'
#
loop_
_entity.id
_entity.type
_entity.pdbx_description
1 polymer ?
#
loop_
_entity_poly.entity_id
_entity_poly.type
_entity_poly.pdbx_seq_one_letter_code
_entity_poly.pdbx_strand_id
1 'polypeptide(L)'
;MLKISEDEQEVFWDKIVDLGVMGKFKDISIDLYGCDIAGVTEDMAKEEKLSKISKYYGERFKDVEANVKYINEQFLMWIITHLCDIEYPFWEFEFRDKSNKKYPDYIVEDENGQVIHDFNNLSPIYKKIQEYNAYTNKDNLTSYEIVAKYLPVLDFKKLVDTIEANSLDTDEEKIHFQVSSEVCGGMLLCATYGTIHENNKLEVTHNC
;
A
#
# COMPACT_ATOMS: atom_id res chain seq x y z
N MET A 1 -15.67 -5.85 16.96
CA MET A 1 -16.74 -5.32 17.81
C MET A 1 -16.50 -3.83 17.89
N LEU A 2 -17.55 -3.03 17.78
CA LEU A 2 -17.39 -1.59 17.76
C LEU A 2 -17.06 -1.07 19.17
N LYS A 3 -16.15 -0.11 19.24
CA LYS A 3 -15.88 0.71 20.42
C LYS A 3 -16.28 2.14 20.10
N ILE A 4 -16.81 2.84 21.09
CA ILE A 4 -17.17 4.25 20.97
C ILE A 4 -16.13 5.04 21.78
N SER A 5 -15.67 6.17 21.25
CA SER A 5 -14.79 7.10 21.97
C SER A 5 -15.45 7.63 23.25
N GLU A 6 -14.63 8.14 24.19
CA GLU A 6 -15.13 8.69 25.45
C GLU A 6 -16.03 9.93 25.26
N ASP A 7 -15.82 10.68 24.19
CA ASP A 7 -16.64 11.85 23.80
C ASP A 7 -17.86 11.49 22.92
N GLU A 8 -18.06 10.20 22.64
CA GLU A 8 -19.11 9.65 21.78
C GLU A 8 -19.12 10.17 20.34
N GLN A 9 -18.03 10.77 19.86
CA GLN A 9 -17.95 11.32 18.51
C GLN A 9 -17.41 10.32 17.48
N GLU A 10 -16.60 9.36 17.90
CA GLU A 10 -15.90 8.44 17.02
C GLU A 10 -16.25 6.98 17.35
N VAL A 11 -16.32 6.16 16.31
CA VAL A 11 -16.55 4.71 16.44
C VAL A 11 -15.39 3.97 15.81
N PHE A 12 -14.85 3.00 16.53
CA PHE A 12 -13.67 2.24 16.15
C PHE A 12 -13.97 0.76 16.06
N TRP A 13 -13.23 0.08 15.20
CA TRP A 13 -13.19 -1.38 15.18
C TRP A 13 -12.13 -1.90 16.15
N ASP A 14 -12.52 -2.80 17.06
CA ASP A 14 -11.63 -3.25 18.14
C ASP A 14 -10.71 -4.43 17.81
N LYS A 15 -10.70 -4.90 16.56
CA LYS A 15 -9.85 -6.01 16.11
C LYS A 15 -8.85 -5.54 15.08
N ILE A 16 -7.73 -6.23 15.04
CA ILE A 16 -6.75 -6.06 13.98
C ILE A 16 -7.35 -6.53 12.66
N VAL A 17 -7.08 -5.79 11.59
CA VAL A 17 -7.31 -6.21 10.20
C VAL A 17 -5.95 -6.37 9.53
N ASP A 18 -5.65 -7.56 9.03
CA ASP A 18 -4.36 -7.89 8.40
C ASP A 18 -4.45 -7.85 6.87
N LEU A 19 -3.84 -6.82 6.28
CA LEU A 19 -3.79 -6.64 4.82
C LEU A 19 -2.44 -7.11 4.24
N GLY A 20 -1.75 -8.02 4.93
CA GLY A 20 -0.52 -8.64 4.45
C GLY A 20 0.62 -7.64 4.26
N VAL A 21 1.03 -7.39 3.01
CA VAL A 21 2.17 -6.51 2.68
C VAL A 21 1.90 -5.05 3.02
N MET A 22 0.62 -4.64 3.11
CA MET A 22 0.24 -3.30 3.56
C MET A 22 0.26 -3.18 5.10
N GLY A 23 0.44 -4.31 5.80
CA GLY A 23 0.58 -4.36 7.25
C GLY A 23 -0.72 -4.68 8.01
N LYS A 24 -0.62 -4.52 9.33
CA LYS A 24 -1.69 -4.84 10.29
C LYS A 24 -2.27 -3.55 10.86
N PHE A 25 -3.52 -3.27 10.54
CA PHE A 25 -4.22 -2.07 10.97
C PHE A 25 -4.84 -2.29 12.35
N LYS A 26 -4.57 -1.35 13.25
CA LYS A 26 -5.09 -1.33 14.63
C LYS A 26 -5.99 -0.11 14.87
N ASP A 27 -5.66 0.99 14.22
CA ASP A 27 -6.40 2.24 14.28
C ASP A 27 -7.40 2.27 13.12
N ILE A 28 -8.58 1.70 13.39
CA ILE A 28 -9.63 1.50 12.40
C ILE A 28 -10.86 2.33 12.80
N SER A 29 -11.11 3.40 12.06
CA SER A 29 -12.31 4.25 12.23
C SER A 29 -13.47 3.70 11.41
N ILE A 30 -14.68 3.83 11.93
CA ILE A 30 -15.93 3.43 11.27
C ILE A 30 -16.78 4.68 11.08
N ASP A 31 -16.97 5.11 9.83
CA ASP A 31 -17.90 6.18 9.52
C ASP A 31 -19.36 5.70 9.70
N LEU A 32 -20.06 6.37 10.61
CA LEU A 32 -21.47 6.12 10.89
C LEU A 32 -22.41 6.77 9.88
N TYR A 33 -21.96 7.77 9.11
CA TYR A 33 -22.80 8.47 8.14
C TYR A 33 -23.13 7.60 6.91
N GLY A 34 -22.25 6.68 6.52
CA GLY A 34 -22.47 5.72 5.42
C GLY A 34 -23.12 4.38 5.81
N CYS A 35 -23.69 4.26 7.01
CA CYS A 35 -24.10 2.97 7.57
C CYS A 35 -25.46 2.43 7.10
N ASP A 36 -26.18 3.13 6.22
CA ASP A 36 -27.44 2.65 5.63
C ASP A 36 -27.25 1.32 4.89
N ILE A 37 -26.04 1.09 4.35
CA ILE A 37 -25.67 -0.18 3.71
C ILE A 37 -25.72 -1.38 4.68
N ALA A 38 -25.51 -1.14 5.98
CA ALA A 38 -25.68 -2.16 7.01
C ALA A 38 -27.16 -2.44 7.32
N GLY A 39 -28.10 -1.83 6.59
CA GLY A 39 -29.54 -1.95 6.81
C GLY A 39 -30.00 -1.22 8.08
N VAL A 40 -29.33 -0.12 8.42
CA VAL A 40 -29.67 0.77 9.52
C VAL A 40 -30.70 1.80 9.03
N THR A 41 -31.64 2.20 9.90
CA THR A 41 -32.55 3.32 9.65
C THR A 41 -32.58 4.24 10.87
N GLU A 42 -33.03 5.49 10.69
CA GLU A 42 -33.06 6.51 11.75
C GLU A 42 -33.84 6.05 13.01
N ASP A 43 -34.95 5.33 12.83
CA ASP A 43 -35.84 4.90 13.92
C ASP A 43 -35.31 3.72 14.76
N MET A 44 -34.21 3.08 14.36
CA MET A 44 -33.66 1.94 15.11
C MET A 44 -33.02 2.38 16.44
N ALA A 45 -33.16 1.53 17.46
CA ALA A 45 -32.46 1.72 18.73
C ALA A 45 -30.93 1.71 18.54
N LYS A 46 -30.19 2.50 19.32
CA LYS A 46 -28.72 2.65 19.19
C LYS A 46 -28.00 1.30 19.23
N GLU A 47 -28.40 0.41 20.14
CA GLU A 47 -27.82 -0.92 20.27
C GLU A 47 -28.06 -1.81 19.04
N GLU A 48 -29.25 -1.70 18.44
CA GLU A 48 -29.57 -2.42 17.20
C GLU A 48 -28.72 -1.91 16.03
N LYS A 49 -28.58 -0.58 15.90
CA LYS A 49 -27.73 0.05 14.88
C LYS A 49 -26.29 -0.46 14.98
N LEU A 50 -25.70 -0.36 16.16
CA LEU A 50 -24.32 -0.80 16.40
C LEU A 50 -24.13 -2.30 16.15
N SER A 51 -25.12 -3.12 16.50
CA SER A 51 -25.08 -4.56 16.22
C SER A 51 -25.04 -4.85 14.71
N LYS A 52 -25.89 -4.19 13.92
CA LYS A 52 -25.92 -4.32 12.46
C LYS A 52 -24.63 -3.83 11.82
N ILE A 53 -24.16 -2.65 12.19
CA ILE A 53 -22.90 -2.06 11.70
C ILE A 53 -21.73 -2.97 12.05
N SER A 54 -21.66 -3.46 13.28
CA SER A 54 -20.59 -4.37 13.71
C SER A 54 -20.61 -5.70 12.95
N LYS A 55 -21.79 -6.17 12.54
CA LYS A 55 -21.93 -7.37 11.73
C LYS A 55 -21.46 -7.10 10.30
N TYR A 56 -21.95 -6.04 9.68
CA TYR A 56 -21.62 -5.67 8.30
C TYR A 56 -20.11 -5.49 8.12
N TYR A 57 -19.48 -4.59 8.86
CA TYR A 57 -18.03 -4.36 8.73
C TYR A 57 -17.22 -5.57 9.19
N GLY A 58 -17.73 -6.34 10.15
CA GLY A 58 -17.12 -7.61 10.54
C GLY A 58 -17.11 -8.66 9.43
N GLU A 59 -18.11 -8.66 8.55
CA GLU A 59 -18.16 -9.49 7.34
C GLU A 59 -17.29 -8.91 6.23
N ARG A 60 -17.35 -7.58 6.02
CA ARG A 60 -16.52 -6.87 5.04
C ARG A 60 -15.03 -7.06 5.29
N PHE A 61 -14.55 -6.86 6.52
CA PHE A 61 -13.13 -7.06 6.85
C PHE A 61 -12.67 -8.50 6.63
N LYS A 62 -13.51 -9.49 6.97
CA LYS A 62 -13.20 -10.90 6.69
C LYS A 62 -13.09 -11.17 5.18
N ASP A 63 -13.95 -10.56 4.38
CA ASP A 63 -13.89 -10.67 2.93
C ASP A 63 -12.59 -10.07 2.37
N VAL A 64 -12.19 -8.88 2.85
CA VAL A 64 -10.89 -8.29 2.49
C VAL A 64 -9.73 -9.20 2.87
N GLU A 65 -9.69 -9.69 4.11
CA GLU A 65 -8.64 -10.59 4.59
C GLU A 65 -8.58 -11.91 3.79
N ALA A 66 -9.74 -12.45 3.40
CA ALA A 66 -9.81 -13.63 2.55
C ALA A 66 -9.26 -13.39 1.13
N ASN A 67 -9.37 -12.15 0.63
CA ASN A 67 -8.91 -11.73 -0.70
C ASN A 67 -7.56 -10.99 -0.68
N VAL A 68 -6.85 -10.99 0.46
CA VAL A 68 -5.62 -10.21 0.66
C VAL A 68 -4.56 -10.43 -0.42
N LYS A 69 -4.42 -11.66 -0.94
CA LYS A 69 -3.44 -11.94 -2.02
C LYS A 69 -3.74 -11.16 -3.30
N TYR A 70 -5.01 -11.05 -3.67
CA TYR A 70 -5.44 -10.31 -4.87
C TYR A 70 -5.26 -8.80 -4.69
N ILE A 71 -5.57 -8.29 -3.49
CA ILE A 71 -5.40 -6.87 -3.15
C ILE A 71 -3.91 -6.51 -3.11
N ASN A 72 -3.09 -7.34 -2.46
CA ASN A 72 -1.66 -7.13 -2.36
C ASN A 72 -1.00 -7.15 -3.74
N GLU A 73 -1.41 -8.02 -4.64
CA GLU A 73 -0.87 -8.03 -6.00
C GLU A 73 -1.19 -6.71 -6.74
N GLN A 74 -2.40 -6.17 -6.60
CA GLN A 74 -2.74 -4.86 -7.15
C GLN A 74 -1.88 -3.74 -6.54
N PHE A 75 -1.65 -3.78 -5.22
CA PHE A 75 -0.83 -2.80 -4.53
C PHE A 75 0.65 -2.87 -4.95
N LEU A 76 1.22 -4.07 -5.04
CA LEU A 76 2.59 -4.29 -5.48
C LEU A 76 2.78 -3.91 -6.95
N MET A 77 1.82 -4.22 -7.81
CA MET A 77 1.81 -3.75 -9.19
C MET A 77 1.78 -2.22 -9.27
N TRP A 78 0.98 -1.58 -8.41
CA TRP A 78 0.96 -0.13 -8.30
C TRP A 78 2.33 0.45 -7.90
N ILE A 79 3.02 -0.14 -6.92
CA ILE A 79 4.39 0.29 -6.53
C ILE A 79 5.32 0.20 -7.75
N ILE A 80 5.30 -0.92 -8.48
CA ILE A 80 6.15 -1.12 -9.66
C ILE A 80 5.84 -0.07 -10.73
N THR A 81 4.57 0.14 -11.06
CA THR A 81 4.17 1.14 -12.06
C THR A 81 4.54 2.55 -11.62
N HIS A 82 4.37 2.87 -10.33
CA HIS A 82 4.73 4.18 -9.79
C HIS A 82 6.23 4.43 -9.87
N LEU A 83 7.06 3.46 -9.49
CA LEU A 83 8.53 3.54 -9.61
C LEU A 83 8.99 3.70 -11.06
N CYS A 84 8.29 3.12 -12.03
CA CYS A 84 8.57 3.30 -13.45
C CYS A 84 8.13 4.68 -13.97
N ASP A 85 6.98 5.18 -13.53
CA ASP A 85 6.33 6.38 -14.05
C ASP A 85 6.93 7.68 -13.53
N ILE A 86 7.38 7.70 -12.28
CA ILE A 86 7.90 8.95 -11.70
C ILE A 86 9.12 9.47 -12.44
N GLU A 87 9.75 8.66 -13.33
CA GLU A 87 11.07 8.86 -13.95
C GLU A 87 12.16 9.24 -12.92
N TYR A 88 11.77 9.28 -11.64
CA TYR A 88 12.50 9.85 -10.55
C TYR A 88 13.59 8.86 -10.30
N PRO A 89 14.83 9.34 -10.35
CA PRO A 89 15.93 8.47 -10.13
C PRO A 89 16.03 8.24 -8.63
N PHE A 90 15.18 7.37 -8.11
CA PHE A 90 15.35 6.80 -6.77
C PHE A 90 16.72 6.11 -6.64
N TRP A 91 17.40 5.92 -7.77
CA TRP A 91 18.80 5.52 -7.96
C TRP A 91 19.81 6.68 -8.14
N GLU A 92 19.42 7.91 -8.49
CA GLU A 92 20.30 9.10 -8.49
C GLU A 92 20.21 9.81 -7.14
N PHE A 93 20.50 9.08 -6.08
CA PHE A 93 21.10 9.76 -4.93
C PHE A 93 22.45 10.32 -5.40
N GLU A 94 22.45 11.59 -5.83
CA GLU A 94 23.63 12.30 -6.31
C GLU A 94 24.78 12.10 -5.32
N PHE A 95 25.92 11.67 -5.86
CA PHE A 95 27.23 12.10 -5.40
C PHE A 95 27.25 13.64 -5.34
N ARG A 96 26.70 14.22 -4.28
CA ARG A 96 27.26 15.45 -3.75
C ARG A 96 28.31 14.98 -2.77
N ASP A 97 29.56 15.30 -3.05
CA ASP A 97 30.77 15.15 -2.21
C ASP A 97 30.64 15.70 -0.75
N LYS A 98 29.41 15.97 -0.29
CA LYS A 98 29.04 16.53 1.01
C LYS A 98 27.81 15.87 1.65
N SER A 99 27.23 14.80 1.07
CA SER A 99 26.06 14.14 1.63
C SER A 99 26.43 12.75 2.15
N ASN A 100 26.44 12.58 3.47
CA ASN A 100 26.60 11.30 4.18
C ASN A 100 25.41 10.33 3.97
N LYS A 101 24.60 10.50 2.91
CA LYS A 101 23.39 9.72 2.70
C LYS A 101 23.72 8.51 1.83
N LYS A 102 23.77 7.34 2.47
CA LYS A 102 23.89 6.05 1.79
C LYS A 102 22.71 5.83 0.84
N TYR A 103 22.92 5.00 -0.17
CA TYR A 103 21.83 4.46 -0.97
C TYR A 103 20.74 3.82 -0.08
N PRO A 104 19.49 3.80 -0.56
CA PRO A 104 18.45 3.02 0.11
C PRO A 104 18.90 1.57 0.19
N ASP A 105 18.68 0.95 1.33
CA ASP A 105 19.28 -0.34 1.65
C ASP A 105 18.63 -1.51 0.90
N TYR A 106 17.52 -1.28 0.19
CA TYR A 106 16.87 -2.20 -0.75
C TYR A 106 17.47 -2.18 -2.17
N ILE A 107 18.49 -1.34 -2.43
CA ILE A 107 19.27 -1.43 -3.68
C ILE A 107 20.39 -2.46 -3.48
N VAL A 108 20.50 -3.40 -4.42
CA VAL A 108 21.50 -4.47 -4.36
C VAL A 108 22.84 -3.97 -4.90
N GLU A 109 23.86 -3.96 -4.04
CA GLU A 109 25.26 -3.72 -4.40
C GLU A 109 25.97 -5.05 -4.74
N ASP A 110 27.01 -4.99 -5.55
CA ASP A 110 27.87 -6.14 -5.83
C ASP A 110 28.80 -6.49 -4.64
N GLU A 111 29.63 -7.53 -4.81
CA GLU A 111 30.58 -8.00 -3.80
C GLU A 111 31.64 -6.97 -3.38
N ASN A 112 31.81 -5.89 -4.15
CA ASN A 112 32.72 -4.79 -3.87
C ASN A 112 31.99 -3.55 -3.31
N GLY A 113 30.68 -3.65 -3.03
CA GLY A 113 29.85 -2.53 -2.60
C GLY A 113 29.59 -1.52 -3.73
N GLN A 114 29.79 -1.92 -4.99
CA GLN A 114 29.45 -1.07 -6.13
C GLN A 114 28.01 -1.32 -6.52
N VAL A 115 27.22 -0.26 -6.58
CA VAL A 115 25.92 -0.30 -7.24
C VAL A 115 26.18 -0.66 -8.71
N ILE A 116 25.47 -1.64 -9.24
CA ILE A 116 25.57 -2.07 -10.64
C ILE A 116 24.93 -0.98 -11.52
N HIS A 117 25.60 0.17 -11.66
CA HIS A 117 25.17 1.31 -12.45
C HIS A 117 26.34 1.80 -13.31
N ASP A 118 26.18 1.73 -14.63
CA ASP A 118 27.04 2.46 -15.55
C ASP A 118 26.33 3.77 -15.93
N PHE A 119 26.88 4.91 -15.49
CA PHE A 119 26.32 6.23 -15.81
C PHE A 119 26.49 6.61 -17.30
N ASN A 120 27.41 5.96 -18.02
CA ASN A 120 27.65 6.24 -19.44
C ASN A 120 26.94 5.24 -20.37
N ASN A 121 26.43 4.14 -19.82
CA ASN A 121 25.54 3.20 -20.50
C ASN A 121 24.35 2.91 -19.59
N LEU A 122 23.17 3.48 -19.88
CA LEU A 122 21.90 3.01 -19.32
C LEU A 122 21.92 1.48 -19.31
N SER A 123 22.00 0.87 -18.14
CA SER A 123 22.07 -0.59 -18.01
C SER A 123 20.99 -1.20 -18.91
N PRO A 124 21.29 -2.26 -19.69
CA PRO A 124 20.29 -2.93 -20.52
C PRO A 124 19.02 -3.32 -19.75
N ILE A 125 19.11 -3.42 -18.42
CA ILE A 125 18.03 -3.60 -17.47
C ILE A 125 17.04 -2.41 -17.50
N TYR A 126 17.52 -1.16 -17.48
CA TYR A 126 16.68 0.05 -17.45
C TYR A 126 15.95 0.32 -18.75
N LYS A 127 16.58 0.03 -19.89
CA LYS A 127 15.87 0.05 -21.18
C LYS A 127 14.73 -0.98 -21.20
N LYS A 128 14.96 -2.18 -20.64
CA LYS A 128 13.91 -3.21 -20.56
C LYS A 128 12.76 -2.82 -19.63
N ILE A 129 13.02 -2.04 -18.58
CA ILE A 129 11.97 -1.51 -17.68
C ILE A 129 11.12 -0.47 -18.42
N GLN A 130 11.76 0.48 -19.11
CA GLN A 130 11.06 1.46 -19.94
C GLN A 130 10.31 0.81 -21.11
N GLU A 131 10.85 -0.28 -21.67
CA GLU A 131 10.20 -1.08 -22.72
C GLU A 131 9.08 -2.00 -22.17
N TYR A 132 9.15 -2.36 -20.89
CA TYR A 132 8.17 -3.21 -20.24
C TYR A 132 7.07 -2.37 -19.59
N ASN A 133 5.95 -2.25 -20.29
CA ASN A 133 4.78 -1.60 -19.76
C ASN A 133 4.08 -2.49 -18.70
N ALA A 134 4.41 -2.28 -17.43
CA ALA A 134 3.83 -2.98 -16.29
C ALA A 134 2.30 -2.83 -16.21
N TYR A 135 1.72 -1.74 -16.74
CA TYR A 135 0.26 -1.58 -16.83
C TYR A 135 -0.40 -2.62 -17.73
N THR A 136 0.30 -3.05 -18.79
CA THR A 136 -0.25 -4.06 -19.71
C THR A 136 0.04 -5.48 -19.25
N ASN A 137 1.10 -5.68 -18.44
CA ASN A 137 1.58 -6.98 -17.98
C ASN A 137 1.43 -8.09 -19.03
N LYS A 138 1.92 -7.83 -20.25
CA LYS A 138 1.70 -8.71 -21.42
C LYS A 138 2.21 -10.14 -21.23
N ASP A 139 3.15 -10.33 -20.32
CA ASP A 139 3.75 -11.63 -20.00
C ASP A 139 2.94 -12.40 -18.93
N ASN A 140 1.88 -11.80 -18.36
CA ASN A 140 1.09 -12.34 -17.24
C ASN A 140 1.94 -12.76 -16.03
N LEU A 141 2.90 -11.92 -15.67
CA LEU A 141 3.81 -12.17 -14.55
C LEU A 141 3.26 -11.57 -13.26
N THR A 142 3.58 -12.17 -12.12
CA THR A 142 3.38 -11.53 -10.82
C THR A 142 4.34 -10.36 -10.61
N SER A 143 4.01 -9.47 -9.68
CA SER A 143 4.83 -8.34 -9.24
C SER A 143 6.29 -8.76 -8.96
N TYR A 144 6.50 -9.81 -8.17
CA TYR A 144 7.84 -10.32 -7.86
C TYR A 144 8.58 -10.88 -9.10
N GLU A 145 7.87 -11.54 -10.02
CA GLU A 145 8.48 -12.04 -11.26
C GLU A 145 8.86 -10.91 -12.21
N ILE A 146 8.05 -9.84 -12.27
CA ILE A 146 8.38 -8.62 -13.02
C ILE A 146 9.66 -8.02 -12.47
N VAL A 147 9.76 -7.83 -11.15
CA VAL A 147 10.98 -7.27 -10.54
C VAL A 147 12.18 -8.19 -10.80
N ALA A 148 12.06 -9.49 -10.55
CA ALA A 148 13.19 -10.41 -10.75
C ALA A 148 13.72 -10.40 -12.21
N LYS A 149 12.81 -10.27 -13.18
CA LYS A 149 13.15 -10.28 -14.61
C LYS A 149 13.62 -8.92 -15.14
N TYR A 150 13.00 -7.84 -14.66
CA TYR A 150 13.15 -6.51 -15.24
C TYR A 150 13.81 -5.49 -14.30
N LEU A 151 13.72 -5.64 -12.98
CA LEU A 151 14.33 -4.76 -11.96
C LEU A 151 15.26 -5.54 -10.99
N PRO A 152 16.22 -6.38 -11.44
CA PRO A 152 17.02 -7.24 -10.56
C PRO A 152 17.94 -6.49 -9.57
N VAL A 153 18.13 -5.18 -9.75
CA VAL A 153 18.88 -4.31 -8.82
C VAL A 153 18.05 -3.91 -7.60
N LEU A 154 16.73 -4.12 -7.63
CA LEU A 154 15.79 -3.82 -6.56
C LEU A 154 15.53 -5.09 -5.75
N ASP A 155 15.95 -5.09 -4.47
CA ASP A 155 15.45 -6.04 -3.49
C ASP A 155 14.01 -5.64 -3.12
N PHE A 156 13.06 -6.04 -3.95
CA PHE A 156 11.66 -5.66 -3.80
C PHE A 156 11.05 -6.19 -2.51
N LYS A 157 11.49 -7.35 -2.03
CA LYS A 157 11.06 -7.87 -0.74
C LYS A 157 11.49 -6.92 0.37
N LYS A 158 12.76 -6.49 0.36
CA LYS A 158 13.27 -5.56 1.37
C LYS A 158 12.58 -4.21 1.31
N LEU A 159 12.26 -3.71 0.11
CA LEU A 159 11.42 -2.51 -0.05
C LEU A 159 10.05 -2.70 0.61
N VAL A 160 9.36 -3.79 0.27
CA VAL A 160 8.02 -4.10 0.79
C VAL A 160 8.02 -4.26 2.31
N ASP A 161 9.07 -4.86 2.87
CA ASP A 161 9.24 -5.03 4.33
C ASP A 161 9.38 -3.69 5.08
N THR A 162 9.52 -2.56 4.38
CA THR A 162 9.59 -1.21 4.98
C THR A 162 8.22 -0.52 5.09
N ILE A 163 7.16 -1.14 4.56
CA ILE A 163 5.81 -0.57 4.57
C ILE A 163 5.22 -0.72 5.97
N GLU A 164 4.72 0.39 6.50
CA GLU A 164 4.06 0.48 7.79
C GLU A 164 2.59 0.88 7.60
N ALA A 165 1.71 0.15 8.29
CA ALA A 165 0.29 0.47 8.35
C ALA A 165 0.06 1.67 9.28
N ASN A 166 -0.62 2.70 8.77
CA ASN A 166 -0.93 3.90 9.55
C ASN A 166 -2.37 3.85 10.06
N SER A 167 -3.34 4.04 9.16
CA SER A 167 -4.75 4.10 9.53
C SER A 167 -5.61 3.39 8.50
N LEU A 168 -6.79 2.98 8.95
CA LEU A 168 -7.83 2.44 8.09
C LEU A 168 -9.15 3.07 8.50
N ASP A 169 -9.95 3.45 7.54
CA ASP A 169 -11.28 4.01 7.77
C ASP A 169 -12.26 3.46 6.75
N THR A 170 -13.55 3.64 7.01
CA THR A 170 -14.62 3.10 6.17
C THR A 170 -15.55 4.22 5.74
N ASP A 171 -15.96 4.23 4.49
CA ASP A 171 -17.04 5.08 3.97
C ASP A 171 -17.97 4.21 3.12
N GLU A 172 -19.20 4.02 3.57
CA GLU A 172 -20.15 3.07 3.00
C GLU A 172 -19.54 1.65 2.87
N GLU A 173 -19.32 1.18 1.63
CA GLU A 173 -18.76 -0.14 1.32
C GLU A 173 -17.24 -0.13 1.13
N LYS A 174 -16.67 1.08 1.11
CA LYS A 174 -15.26 1.33 0.82
C LYS A 174 -14.45 1.26 2.11
N ILE A 175 -13.23 0.77 1.95
CA ILE A 175 -12.21 0.82 2.99
C ILE A 175 -11.08 1.70 2.48
N HIS A 176 -10.83 2.79 3.19
CA HIS A 176 -9.69 3.65 2.93
C HIS A 176 -8.54 3.21 3.83
N PHE A 177 -7.33 3.22 3.29
CA PHE A 177 -6.13 2.91 4.04
C PHE A 177 -5.07 3.96 3.81
N GLN A 178 -4.21 4.11 4.81
CA GLN A 178 -2.97 4.86 4.71
C GLN A 178 -1.81 3.96 5.10
N VAL A 179 -0.77 3.97 4.28
CA VAL A 179 0.52 3.33 4.58
C VAL A 179 1.66 4.32 4.39
N SER A 180 2.79 4.04 5.03
CA SER A 180 4.00 4.84 4.88
C SER A 180 5.26 3.99 4.88
N SER A 181 6.40 4.62 4.57
CA SER A 181 7.74 4.05 4.75
C SER A 181 8.70 5.16 5.11
N GLU A 182 9.47 5.00 6.18
CA GLU A 182 10.49 5.97 6.60
C GLU A 182 11.75 5.94 5.72
N VAL A 183 11.85 4.99 4.78
CA VAL A 183 12.99 4.90 3.88
C VAL A 183 13.05 6.13 2.98
N CYS A 184 14.28 6.57 2.65
CA CYS A 184 14.53 7.81 1.92
C CYS A 184 13.96 9.06 2.63
N GLY A 185 13.76 9.01 3.95
CA GLY A 185 13.17 10.11 4.72
C GLY A 185 11.70 10.34 4.40
N GLY A 186 10.94 9.27 4.17
CA GLY A 186 9.50 9.33 3.89
C GLY A 186 9.14 9.50 2.42
N MET A 187 10.10 9.80 1.53
CA MET A 187 9.81 10.25 0.16
C MET A 187 9.25 9.16 -0.76
N LEU A 188 9.48 7.89 -0.44
CA LEU A 188 9.14 6.78 -1.34
C LEU A 188 7.66 6.37 -1.27
N LEU A 189 7.07 6.48 -0.08
CA LEU A 189 5.66 6.21 0.20
C LEU A 189 5.17 7.29 1.17
N CYS A 190 5.27 8.55 0.74
CA CYS A 190 4.93 9.70 1.57
C CYS A 190 3.41 9.75 1.75
N ALA A 191 2.91 9.10 2.81
CA ALA A 191 1.48 8.94 3.06
C ALA A 191 0.72 8.42 1.83
N THR A 192 1.00 7.17 1.45
CA THR A 192 0.24 6.52 0.36
C THR A 192 -1.17 6.22 0.85
N TYR A 193 -2.16 6.76 0.16
CA TYR A 193 -3.57 6.50 0.44
C TYR A 193 -4.13 5.55 -0.60
N GLY A 194 -5.14 4.79 -0.23
CA GLY A 194 -5.89 4.04 -1.21
C GLY A 194 -7.26 3.63 -0.72
N THR A 195 -8.05 3.13 -1.66
CA THR A 195 -9.42 2.70 -1.47
C THR A 195 -9.58 1.27 -1.97
N ILE A 196 -10.04 0.39 -1.09
CA ILE A 196 -10.49 -0.95 -1.41
C ILE A 196 -12.00 -0.87 -1.63
N HIS A 197 -12.41 -1.00 -2.88
CA HIS A 197 -13.82 -0.96 -3.29
C HIS A 197 -14.55 -2.25 -2.87
N GLU A 198 -15.89 -2.25 -2.93
CA GLU A 198 -16.77 -3.39 -2.59
C GLU A 198 -16.34 -4.73 -3.22
N ASN A 199 -15.82 -4.69 -4.44
CA ASN A 199 -15.37 -5.85 -5.21
C ASN A 199 -13.89 -6.20 -5.02
N ASN A 200 -13.24 -5.63 -3.99
CA ASN A 200 -11.82 -5.76 -3.67
C ASN A 200 -10.86 -5.25 -4.75
N LYS A 201 -11.35 -4.45 -5.71
CA LYS A 201 -10.47 -3.65 -6.56
C LYS A 201 -9.82 -2.55 -5.75
N LEU A 202 -8.56 -2.30 -6.06
CA LEU A 202 -7.74 -1.32 -5.39
C LEU A 202 -7.58 -0.08 -6.27
N GLU A 203 -7.78 1.10 -5.65
CA GLU A 203 -7.37 2.38 -6.19
C GLU A 203 -6.37 3.00 -5.22
N VAL A 204 -5.21 3.43 -5.70
CA VAL A 204 -4.15 3.98 -4.86
C VAL A 204 -3.79 5.37 -5.35
N THR A 205 -3.76 6.33 -4.43
CA THR A 205 -3.35 7.70 -4.66
C THR A 205 -2.11 8.00 -3.82
N HIS A 206 -1.05 8.46 -4.49
CA HIS A 206 0.13 8.96 -3.80
C HIS A 206 -0.03 10.47 -3.59
N ASN A 207 0.18 10.93 -2.36
CA ASN A 207 0.16 12.35 -2.05
C ASN A 207 1.61 12.84 -1.87
N CYS A 208 2.30 13.06 -2.99
CA CYS A 208 3.55 13.81 -3.01
C CYS A 208 3.55 14.88 -4.10
#